data_AF-A0A3D4RY11-F1
#
_entry.id   AF-A0A3D4RY11-F1
#
_cell.length_a   1.000
_cell.length_b   1.000
_cell.length_c   1.000
_cell.angle_alpha   90.00
_cell.angle_beta   90.00
_cell.angle_gamma   90.00
#
_symmetry.space_group_name_H-M   'P 1'
#
loop_
_entity.id
_entity.type
_entity.pdbx_description
1 polymer ?
#
loop_
_entity_poly.entity_id
_entity_poly.type
_entity_poly.pdbx_seq_one_letter_code
_entity_poly.pdbx_strand_id
1 'polypeptide(L)'
;MATQAELKTKLAQAEQLRVSGRLQEAEMTCRQLLHMLSAQPASAIQAETNAGLAAGAYQCLSLLAHQVGKAAQAAELMAKAVEQAPEIVSCRRNLCEMLRRLGRPEEAVVQGRAATELAPKDALAWYNLGIALDDSKELTAARDAFARAVALDPRHNLAWNNLGSTLNRLNDEDSALNAYLQAARIDPRHAEAQNNAAAILIDRGELDEARQRLRLAIDARPDFLEAHQNISTLITYNLDDPHYEFLEEQLVARDALGADQRMRLLFAVAKAREDVGQAALALIAYREANRLKRATFHYDEARAQSLGSALIAAFPVGSLASQRATDADPTPVFIVGMPRSGTTLIEQVLCSHPDVHGAGELRDFHAVLSAHPGVGPMQQAAHWAPRLSEADYSEIGAAYLDRLRQHHPSALRITDKMPGNFHYLGFICRALPSAHIIHSMRDPMDACLSNYTRLFNENMEFAYDLGELGRYYNRCIQIMQHWQSLLPSDRILHLPYEQMVANLPDRARQIIAHIGLNWDDACLKFYENRRPIRTASVAQVRKPIYATSVGRWRIYGERLQSLRDIVGNDYPHGLTG
;
A
#
# COMPACT_ATOMS: atom_id res chain seq x y z
N MET A 1 -2.88 -50.21 38.84
CA MET A 1 -2.10 -49.12 38.21
C MET A 1 -1.73 -49.56 36.82
N ALA A 2 -1.86 -48.70 35.82
CA ALA A 2 -1.51 -49.05 34.44
C ALA A 2 0.01 -49.07 34.24
N THR A 3 0.51 -49.97 33.40
CA THR A 3 1.94 -50.00 33.06
C THR A 3 2.30 -48.88 32.08
N GLN A 4 3.57 -48.47 32.03
CA GLN A 4 4.04 -47.49 31.04
C GLN A 4 3.82 -47.95 29.58
N ALA A 5 3.91 -49.26 29.33
CA ALA A 5 3.63 -49.85 28.02
C ALA A 5 2.15 -49.72 27.63
N GLU A 6 1.23 -49.92 28.59
CA GLU A 6 -0.21 -49.73 28.38
C GLU A 6 -0.54 -48.28 28.05
N LEU A 7 0.03 -47.31 28.78
CA LEU A 7 -0.21 -45.89 28.55
C LEU A 7 0.28 -45.44 27.16
N LYS A 8 1.49 -45.88 26.74
CA LYS A 8 2.03 -45.64 25.40
C LYS A 8 1.15 -46.24 24.30
N THR A 9 0.72 -47.49 24.49
CA THR A 9 -0.16 -48.18 23.54
C THR A 9 -1.49 -47.45 23.38
N LYS A 10 -2.04 -46.92 24.48
CA LYS A 10 -3.30 -46.18 24.48
C LYS A 10 -3.19 -44.84 23.76
N LEU A 11 -2.06 -44.15 23.88
CA LEU A 11 -1.79 -42.92 23.11
C LEU A 11 -1.72 -43.23 21.60
N ALA A 12 -0.94 -44.25 21.22
CA ALA A 12 -0.83 -44.68 19.82
C ALA A 12 -2.19 -45.10 19.23
N GLN A 13 -3.02 -45.80 20.01
CA GLN A 13 -4.40 -46.14 19.64
C GLN A 13 -5.24 -44.89 19.39
N ALA A 14 -5.16 -43.89 20.26
CA ALA A 14 -5.91 -42.64 20.09
C ALA A 14 -5.50 -41.89 18.81
N GLU A 15 -4.20 -41.83 18.51
CA GLU A 15 -3.69 -41.21 17.29
C GLU A 15 -4.15 -41.96 16.03
N GLN A 16 -4.13 -43.29 16.05
CA GLN A 16 -4.62 -44.12 14.96
C GLN A 16 -6.12 -43.90 14.71
N LEU A 17 -6.92 -43.86 15.77
CA LEU A 17 -8.36 -43.57 15.69
C LEU A 17 -8.64 -42.18 15.10
N ARG A 18 -7.84 -41.16 15.48
CA ARG A 18 -7.94 -39.81 14.91
C ARG A 18 -7.62 -39.81 13.42
N VAL A 19 -6.53 -40.46 13.02
CA VAL A 19 -6.12 -40.54 11.60
C VAL A 19 -7.15 -41.31 10.77
N SER A 20 -7.80 -42.34 11.35
CA SER A 20 -8.85 -43.11 10.68
C SER A 20 -10.24 -42.45 10.73
N GLY A 21 -10.37 -41.20 11.20
CA GLY A 21 -11.64 -40.47 11.26
C GLY A 21 -12.63 -40.92 12.36
N ARG A 22 -12.22 -41.81 13.27
CA ARG A 22 -13.05 -42.28 14.41
C ARG A 22 -12.95 -41.31 15.59
N LEU A 23 -13.39 -40.08 15.36
CA LEU A 23 -13.07 -38.92 16.21
C LEU A 23 -13.60 -39.06 17.66
N GLN A 24 -14.82 -39.56 17.85
CA GLN A 24 -15.41 -39.75 19.19
C GLN A 24 -14.63 -40.79 20.01
N GLU A 25 -14.20 -41.88 19.37
CA GLU A 25 -13.44 -42.93 20.03
C GLU A 25 -12.01 -42.48 20.36
N ALA A 26 -11.40 -41.71 19.47
CA ALA A 26 -10.11 -41.06 19.74
C ALA A 26 -10.21 -40.13 20.95
N GLU A 27 -11.24 -39.27 21.01
CA GLU A 27 -11.49 -38.37 22.14
C GLU A 27 -11.66 -39.14 23.47
N MET A 28 -12.52 -40.16 23.48
CA MET A 28 -12.72 -41.01 24.67
C MET A 28 -11.41 -41.68 25.10
N THR A 29 -10.64 -42.19 24.14
CA THR A 29 -9.36 -42.87 24.41
C THR A 29 -8.35 -41.91 25.05
N CYS A 30 -8.23 -40.68 24.55
CA CYS A 30 -7.40 -39.63 25.13
C CYS A 30 -7.84 -39.23 26.55
N ARG A 31 -9.15 -39.03 26.78
CA ARG A 31 -9.67 -38.67 28.11
C ARG A 31 -9.44 -39.77 29.13
N GLN A 32 -9.62 -41.03 28.74
CA GLN A 32 -9.29 -42.18 29.59
C GLN A 32 -7.79 -42.24 29.89
N LEU A 33 -6.93 -41.98 28.91
CA LEU A 33 -5.48 -41.91 29.13
C LEU A 33 -5.11 -40.82 30.14
N LEU A 34 -5.67 -39.61 30.02
CA LEU A 34 -5.45 -38.52 30.97
C LEU A 34 -5.91 -38.89 32.39
N HIS A 35 -7.06 -39.55 32.53
CA HIS A 35 -7.54 -40.06 33.82
C HIS A 35 -6.61 -41.12 34.42
N MET A 36 -6.10 -42.04 33.59
CA MET A 36 -5.13 -43.05 34.02
C MET A 36 -3.81 -42.42 34.48
N LEU A 37 -3.36 -41.35 33.81
CA LEU A 37 -2.15 -40.60 34.17
C LEU A 37 -2.34 -39.83 35.49
N SER A 38 -3.49 -39.21 35.73
CA SER A 38 -3.76 -38.50 36.99
C SER A 38 -3.81 -39.42 38.23
N ALA A 39 -4.01 -40.72 38.03
CA ALA A 39 -4.06 -41.71 39.10
C ALA A 39 -2.69 -42.38 39.40
N GLN A 40 -1.62 -41.99 38.69
CA GLN A 40 -0.27 -42.55 38.91
C GLN A 40 0.45 -41.84 40.07
N PRO A 41 1.20 -42.55 40.92
CA PRO A 41 2.03 -41.94 41.95
C PRO A 41 3.22 -41.18 41.34
N ALA A 42 3.51 -40.00 41.91
CA ALA A 42 4.54 -39.09 41.41
C ALA A 42 5.96 -39.51 41.84
N SER A 43 6.54 -40.54 41.20
CA SER A 43 8.00 -40.72 41.24
C SER A 43 8.66 -39.81 40.19
N ALA A 44 9.82 -39.22 40.50
CA ALA A 44 10.46 -38.22 39.64
C ALA A 44 10.75 -38.74 38.21
N ILE A 45 11.12 -40.02 38.07
CA ILE A 45 11.43 -40.64 36.77
C ILE A 45 10.16 -40.87 35.93
N GLN A 46 9.04 -41.21 36.59
CA GLN A 46 7.76 -41.41 35.90
C GLN A 46 7.08 -40.08 35.57
N ALA A 47 7.39 -38.99 36.29
CA ALA A 47 6.78 -37.69 36.09
C ALA A 47 7.05 -37.13 34.68
N GLU A 48 8.30 -37.16 34.21
CA GLU A 48 8.66 -36.67 32.87
C GLU A 48 8.03 -37.51 31.75
N THR A 49 8.04 -38.84 31.90
CA THR A 49 7.41 -39.74 30.91
C THR A 49 5.88 -39.57 30.88
N ASN A 50 5.25 -39.41 32.05
CA ASN A 50 3.81 -39.17 32.16
C ASN A 50 3.43 -37.80 31.60
N ALA A 51 4.28 -36.78 31.79
CA ALA A 51 4.09 -35.45 31.23
C ALA A 51 4.12 -35.49 29.69
N GLY A 52 5.08 -36.22 29.09
CA GLY A 52 5.11 -36.43 27.64
C GLY A 52 3.88 -37.17 27.10
N LEU A 53 3.39 -38.19 27.82
CA LEU A 53 2.16 -38.91 27.45
C LEU A 53 0.90 -38.04 27.59
N ALA A 54 0.83 -37.22 28.64
CA ALA A 54 -0.25 -36.26 28.85
C ALA A 54 -0.24 -35.19 27.75
N ALA A 55 0.95 -34.68 27.39
CA ALA A 55 1.13 -33.75 26.29
C ALA A 55 0.64 -34.33 24.96
N GLY A 56 1.01 -35.57 24.64
CA GLY A 56 0.50 -36.27 23.45
C GLY A 56 -1.02 -36.44 23.44
N ALA A 57 -1.62 -36.77 24.59
CA ALA A 57 -3.07 -36.88 24.72
C ALA A 57 -3.78 -35.53 24.50
N TYR A 58 -3.27 -34.45 25.11
CA TYR A 58 -3.79 -33.09 24.92
C TYR A 58 -3.60 -32.59 23.49
N GLN A 59 -2.46 -32.88 22.86
CA GLN A 59 -2.21 -32.58 21.45
C GLN A 59 -3.24 -33.29 20.55
N CYS A 60 -3.50 -34.57 20.78
CA CYS A 60 -4.50 -35.32 20.01
C CYS A 60 -5.90 -34.72 20.17
N LEU A 61 -6.32 -34.41 21.40
CA LEU A 61 -7.59 -33.71 21.68
C LEU A 61 -7.67 -32.35 21.01
N SER A 62 -6.57 -31.58 21.01
CA SER A 62 -6.51 -30.28 20.34
C SER A 62 -6.71 -30.42 18.84
N LEU A 63 -6.01 -31.36 18.19
CA LEU A 63 -6.16 -31.61 16.75
C LEU A 63 -7.57 -32.09 16.40
N LEU A 64 -8.21 -32.90 17.25
CA LEU A 64 -9.61 -33.29 17.10
C LEU A 64 -10.54 -32.08 17.18
N ALA A 65 -10.40 -31.25 18.21
CA ALA A 65 -11.18 -30.02 18.37
C ALA A 65 -11.02 -29.08 17.17
N HIS A 66 -9.81 -28.98 16.62
CA HIS A 66 -9.53 -28.22 15.40
C HIS A 66 -10.26 -28.79 14.18
N GLN A 67 -10.25 -30.12 13.98
CA GLN A 67 -10.94 -30.78 12.87
C GLN A 67 -12.46 -30.56 12.88
N VAL A 68 -13.07 -30.44 14.06
CA VAL A 68 -14.52 -30.17 14.21
C VAL A 68 -14.85 -28.68 14.33
N GLY A 69 -13.91 -27.78 14.03
CA GLY A 69 -14.12 -26.33 14.00
C GLY A 69 -14.14 -25.63 15.35
N LYS A 70 -13.80 -26.30 16.46
CA LYS A 70 -13.76 -25.72 17.81
C LYS A 70 -12.39 -25.07 18.09
N ALA A 71 -12.10 -23.97 17.39
CA ALA A 71 -10.78 -23.33 17.38
C ALA A 71 -10.29 -22.89 18.78
N ALA A 72 -11.13 -22.25 19.59
CA ALA A 72 -10.76 -21.80 20.94
C ALA A 72 -10.39 -22.98 21.85
N GLN A 73 -11.24 -24.02 21.84
CA GLN A 73 -10.98 -25.26 22.59
C GLN A 73 -9.71 -25.96 22.12
N ALA A 74 -9.44 -25.98 20.81
CA ALA A 74 -8.22 -26.55 20.27
C ALA A 74 -6.96 -25.83 20.81
N ALA A 75 -6.97 -24.50 20.85
CA ALA A 75 -5.86 -23.72 21.39
C ALA A 75 -5.66 -23.97 22.90
N GLU A 76 -6.73 -24.02 23.69
CA GLU A 76 -6.65 -24.33 25.12
C GLU A 76 -6.06 -25.72 25.39
N LEU A 77 -6.50 -26.72 24.63
CA LEU A 77 -5.96 -28.08 24.73
C LEU A 77 -4.49 -28.14 24.29
N MET A 78 -4.10 -27.39 23.26
CA MET A 78 -2.70 -27.31 22.84
C MET A 78 -1.84 -26.57 23.89
N ALA A 79 -2.37 -25.54 24.54
CA ALA A 79 -1.69 -24.86 25.65
C ALA A 79 -1.43 -25.82 26.82
N LYS A 80 -2.41 -26.67 27.15
CA LYS A 80 -2.20 -27.77 28.13
C LYS A 80 -1.12 -28.75 27.66
N ALA A 81 -1.06 -29.08 26.37
CA ALA A 81 0.02 -29.92 25.85
C ALA A 81 1.40 -29.28 26.06
N VAL A 82 1.53 -27.98 25.80
CA VAL A 82 2.76 -27.21 26.02
C VAL A 82 3.11 -27.08 27.51
N GLU A 83 2.12 -26.93 28.39
CA GLU A 83 2.33 -26.89 29.85
C GLU A 83 2.88 -28.21 30.39
N GLN A 84 2.38 -29.35 29.88
CA GLN A 84 2.87 -30.66 30.28
C GLN A 84 4.30 -30.91 29.77
N ALA A 85 4.59 -30.59 28.52
CA ALA A 85 5.87 -30.87 27.89
C ALA A 85 6.36 -29.68 27.05
N PRO A 86 6.98 -28.66 27.69
CA PRO A 86 7.38 -27.42 27.03
C PRO A 86 8.47 -27.60 25.97
N GLU A 87 9.17 -28.72 25.93
CA GLU A 87 10.22 -29.05 24.97
C GLU A 87 9.70 -29.60 23.64
N ILE A 88 8.40 -29.96 23.55
CA ILE A 88 7.79 -30.47 22.32
C ILE A 88 7.53 -29.32 21.34
N VAL A 89 8.48 -29.11 20.43
CA VAL A 89 8.47 -28.05 19.40
C VAL A 89 7.18 -28.02 18.59
N SER A 90 6.66 -29.18 18.17
CA SER A 90 5.43 -29.25 17.36
C SER A 90 4.21 -28.71 18.10
N CYS A 91 4.13 -28.87 19.43
CA CYS A 91 3.03 -28.34 20.23
C CYS A 91 3.09 -26.81 20.26
N ARG A 92 4.27 -26.22 20.49
CA ARG A 92 4.46 -24.76 20.46
C ARG A 92 4.19 -24.16 19.10
N ARG A 93 4.70 -24.79 18.04
CA ARG A 93 4.47 -24.37 16.65
C ARG A 93 2.99 -24.39 16.27
N ASN A 94 2.26 -25.42 16.69
CA ASN A 94 0.81 -25.51 16.44
C ASN A 94 0.04 -24.50 17.30
N LEU A 95 0.42 -24.31 18.57
CA LEU A 95 -0.20 -23.31 19.44
C LEU A 95 0.00 -21.90 18.90
N CYS A 96 1.18 -21.58 18.37
CA CYS A 96 1.47 -20.33 17.67
C CYS A 96 0.45 -20.08 16.55
N GLU A 97 0.27 -21.03 15.62
CA GLU A 97 -0.70 -20.89 14.52
C GLU A 97 -2.15 -20.81 15.02
N MET A 98 -2.52 -21.58 16.06
CA MET A 98 -3.87 -21.55 16.62
C MET A 98 -4.19 -20.21 17.29
N LEU A 99 -3.28 -19.67 18.10
CA LEU A 99 -3.44 -18.36 18.75
C LEU A 99 -3.53 -17.24 17.72
N ARG A 100 -2.70 -17.30 16.68
CA ARG A 100 -2.74 -16.36 15.55
C ARG A 100 -4.12 -16.34 14.87
N ARG A 101 -4.67 -17.52 14.54
CA ARG A 101 -6.01 -17.64 13.95
C ARG A 101 -7.14 -17.18 14.88
N LEU A 102 -6.92 -17.17 16.19
CA LEU A 102 -7.86 -16.63 17.18
C LEU A 102 -7.73 -15.12 17.38
N GLY A 103 -6.88 -14.43 16.61
CA GLY A 103 -6.64 -12.99 16.77
C GLY A 103 -5.83 -12.64 18.01
N ARG A 104 -5.00 -13.57 18.50
CA ARG A 104 -4.09 -13.40 19.66
C ARG A 104 -2.63 -13.46 19.21
N PRO A 105 -2.16 -12.54 18.35
CA PRO A 105 -0.86 -12.64 17.70
C PRO A 105 0.31 -12.42 18.67
N GLU A 106 0.14 -11.59 19.71
CA GLU A 106 1.17 -11.37 20.74
C GLU A 106 1.51 -12.67 21.50
N GLU A 107 0.50 -13.43 21.88
CA GLU A 107 0.70 -14.74 22.52
C GLU A 107 1.25 -15.78 21.53
N ALA A 108 0.84 -15.69 20.26
CA ALA A 108 1.41 -16.52 19.20
C ALA A 108 2.91 -16.29 19.03
N VAL A 109 3.37 -15.03 19.10
CA VAL A 109 4.80 -14.67 19.03
C VAL A 109 5.58 -15.33 20.17
N VAL A 110 5.05 -15.33 21.40
CA VAL A 110 5.71 -16.00 22.55
C VAL A 110 5.94 -17.48 22.24
N GLN A 111 4.94 -18.18 21.72
CA GLN A 111 5.06 -19.60 21.39
C GLN A 111 5.98 -19.86 20.19
N GLY A 112 5.94 -18.99 19.18
CA GLY A 112 6.82 -19.05 18.02
C GLY A 112 8.30 -18.89 18.39
N ARG A 113 8.63 -17.88 19.23
CA ARG A 113 10.01 -17.65 19.70
C ARG A 113 10.54 -18.86 20.45
N ALA A 114 9.77 -19.37 21.41
CA ALA A 114 10.14 -20.57 22.15
C ALA A 114 10.31 -21.81 21.24
N ALA A 115 9.47 -21.97 20.21
CA ALA A 115 9.63 -23.05 19.23
C ALA A 115 10.95 -22.93 18.45
N THR A 116 11.32 -21.72 18.02
CA THR A 116 12.56 -21.47 17.28
C THR A 116 13.82 -21.57 18.13
N GLU A 117 13.73 -21.27 19.43
CA GLU A 117 14.83 -21.47 20.39
C GLU A 117 15.11 -22.96 20.64
N LEU A 118 14.05 -23.77 20.79
CA LEU A 118 14.16 -25.22 20.98
C LEU A 118 14.63 -25.93 19.70
N ALA A 119 14.21 -25.46 18.52
CA ALA A 119 14.58 -26.03 17.24
C ALA A 119 15.00 -24.96 16.22
N PRO A 120 16.24 -24.43 16.32
CA PRO A 120 16.73 -23.36 15.45
C PRO A 120 16.89 -23.76 13.97
N LYS A 121 16.74 -25.06 13.65
CA LYS A 121 16.78 -25.62 12.30
C LYS A 121 15.40 -26.04 11.76
N ASP A 122 14.30 -25.83 12.50
CA ASP A 122 12.94 -26.09 12.00
C ASP A 122 12.45 -24.89 11.17
N ALA A 123 12.44 -25.04 9.84
CA ALA A 123 11.97 -24.01 8.92
C ALA A 123 10.50 -23.60 9.17
N LEU A 124 9.64 -24.55 9.56
CA LEU A 124 8.22 -24.30 9.78
C LEU A 124 7.97 -23.53 11.08
N ALA A 125 8.81 -23.74 12.11
CA ALA A 125 8.77 -22.93 13.32
C ALA A 125 9.10 -21.46 13.04
N TRP A 126 10.14 -21.20 12.24
CA TRP A 126 10.50 -19.85 11.80
C TRP A 126 9.42 -19.22 10.91
N TYR A 127 8.82 -19.99 9.99
CA TYR A 127 7.71 -19.53 9.17
C TYR A 127 6.51 -19.10 10.02
N ASN A 128 6.05 -19.95 10.95
CA ASN A 128 4.92 -19.63 11.83
C ASN A 128 5.20 -18.40 12.72
N LEU A 129 6.43 -18.30 13.26
CA LEU A 129 6.85 -17.11 14.00
C LEU A 129 6.81 -15.86 13.12
N GLY A 130 7.27 -15.95 11.86
CA GLY A 130 7.20 -14.85 10.90
C GLY A 130 5.79 -14.34 10.68
N ILE A 131 4.80 -15.23 10.50
CA ILE A 131 3.39 -14.80 10.34
C ILE A 131 2.87 -14.15 11.63
N ALA A 132 3.16 -14.74 12.80
CA ALA A 132 2.73 -14.17 14.07
C ALA A 132 3.31 -12.76 14.30
N LEU A 133 4.58 -12.54 13.97
CA LEU A 133 5.23 -11.22 14.04
C LEU A 133 4.61 -10.22 13.06
N ASP A 134 4.28 -10.67 11.84
CA ASP A 134 3.65 -9.82 10.83
C ASP A 134 2.23 -9.38 11.26
N ASP A 135 1.44 -10.30 11.82
CA ASP A 135 0.12 -10.04 12.39
C ASP A 135 0.21 -9.06 13.58
N SER A 136 1.26 -9.17 14.41
CA SER A 136 1.62 -8.23 15.49
C SER A 136 2.25 -6.90 15.01
N LYS A 137 2.39 -6.69 13.69
CA LYS A 137 3.01 -5.50 13.07
C LYS A 137 4.51 -5.31 13.37
N GLU A 138 5.21 -6.32 13.87
CA GLU A 138 6.66 -6.33 14.08
C GLU A 138 7.41 -6.67 12.77
N LEU A 139 7.31 -5.79 11.76
CA LEU A 139 7.71 -6.12 10.38
C LEU A 139 9.18 -6.49 10.20
N THR A 140 10.10 -5.80 10.87
CA THR A 140 11.54 -6.11 10.79
C THR A 140 11.84 -7.50 11.34
N ALA A 141 11.22 -7.88 12.46
CA ALA A 141 11.38 -9.21 13.04
C ALA A 141 10.72 -10.29 12.18
N ALA A 142 9.55 -10.00 11.59
CA ALA A 142 8.88 -10.89 10.65
C ALA A 142 9.75 -11.19 9.42
N ARG A 143 10.37 -10.16 8.83
CA ARG A 143 11.34 -10.29 7.73
C ARG A 143 12.45 -11.26 8.12
N ASP A 144 13.06 -11.07 9.28
CA ASP A 144 14.18 -11.90 9.74
C ASP A 144 13.77 -13.36 9.96
N ALA A 145 12.58 -13.58 10.53
CA ALA A 145 12.02 -14.92 10.72
C ALA A 145 11.72 -15.62 9.37
N PHE A 146 11.09 -14.92 8.41
CA PHE A 146 10.85 -15.50 7.08
C PHE A 146 12.15 -15.74 6.30
N ALA A 147 13.11 -14.82 6.38
CA ALA A 147 14.44 -15.00 5.78
C ALA A 147 15.14 -16.24 6.33
N ARG A 148 15.00 -16.49 7.64
CA ARG A 148 15.50 -17.71 8.27
C ARG A 148 14.76 -18.97 7.80
N ALA A 149 13.44 -18.90 7.66
CA ALA A 149 12.63 -20.00 7.15
C ALA A 149 13.06 -20.41 5.73
N VAL A 150 13.20 -19.46 4.80
CA VAL A 150 13.61 -19.75 3.42
C VAL A 150 15.09 -20.17 3.30
N ALA A 151 15.95 -19.74 4.22
CA ALA A 151 17.33 -20.23 4.27
C ALA A 151 17.41 -21.70 4.72
N LEU A 152 16.50 -22.13 5.61
CA LEU A 152 16.42 -23.51 6.08
C LEU A 152 15.68 -24.43 5.09
N ASP A 153 14.62 -23.92 4.45
CA ASP A 153 13.91 -24.60 3.36
C ASP A 153 13.74 -23.66 2.15
N PRO A 154 14.69 -23.67 1.20
CA PRO A 154 14.63 -22.86 -0.01
C PRO A 154 13.45 -23.17 -0.93
N ARG A 155 12.74 -24.28 -0.71
CA ARG A 155 11.58 -24.69 -1.52
C ARG A 155 10.23 -24.30 -0.88
N HIS A 156 10.23 -23.55 0.21
CA HIS A 156 9.01 -23.12 0.87
C HIS A 156 8.38 -21.90 0.18
N ASN A 157 7.55 -22.12 -0.85
CA ASN A 157 6.93 -21.04 -1.65
C ASN A 157 6.15 -20.00 -0.80
N LEU A 158 5.37 -20.43 0.20
CA LEU A 158 4.60 -19.53 1.07
C LEU A 158 5.50 -18.62 1.92
N ALA A 159 6.68 -19.11 2.35
CA ALA A 159 7.62 -18.33 3.14
C ALA A 159 8.31 -17.28 2.26
N TRP A 160 8.64 -17.62 1.01
CA TRP A 160 9.10 -16.66 0.01
C TRP A 160 8.07 -15.58 -0.30
N ASN A 161 6.80 -15.95 -0.51
CA ASN A 161 5.74 -14.96 -0.74
C ASN A 161 5.54 -14.03 0.47
N ASN A 162 5.51 -14.58 1.68
CA ASN A 162 5.33 -13.75 2.88
C ASN A 162 6.56 -12.87 3.16
N LEU A 163 7.78 -13.38 2.91
CA LEU A 163 8.99 -12.57 2.93
C LEU A 163 8.87 -11.39 1.96
N GLY A 164 8.42 -11.64 0.73
CA GLY A 164 8.19 -10.59 -0.27
C GLY A 164 7.17 -9.55 0.20
N SER A 165 6.06 -9.98 0.81
CA SER A 165 5.04 -9.10 1.38
C SER A 165 5.58 -8.20 2.49
N THR A 166 6.33 -8.78 3.42
CA THR A 166 6.93 -8.02 4.52
C THR A 166 8.00 -7.04 4.00
N LEU A 167 8.84 -7.45 3.05
CA LEU A 167 9.84 -6.58 2.41
C LEU A 167 9.18 -5.40 1.68
N ASN A 168 8.10 -5.65 0.94
CA ASN A 168 7.36 -4.60 0.25
C ASN A 168 6.79 -3.57 1.24
N ARG A 169 6.24 -4.02 2.37
CA ARG A 169 5.76 -3.15 3.46
C ARG A 169 6.88 -2.37 4.17
N LEU A 170 8.12 -2.87 4.09
CA LEU A 170 9.33 -2.18 4.54
C LEU A 170 9.93 -1.28 3.45
N ASN A 171 9.26 -1.14 2.30
CA ASN A 171 9.69 -0.39 1.10
C ASN A 171 10.96 -0.93 0.42
N ASP A 172 11.33 -2.19 0.67
CA ASP A 172 12.40 -2.91 -0.04
C ASP A 172 11.80 -3.70 -1.22
N GLU A 173 11.38 -2.97 -2.24
CA GLU A 173 10.71 -3.51 -3.43
C GLU A 173 11.59 -4.46 -4.26
N ASP A 174 12.91 -4.22 -4.29
CA ASP A 174 13.85 -5.04 -5.05
C ASP A 174 13.94 -6.44 -4.47
N SER A 175 14.16 -6.53 -3.16
CA SER A 175 14.17 -7.81 -2.46
C SER A 175 12.78 -8.45 -2.46
N ALA A 176 11.72 -7.64 -2.36
CA ALA A 176 10.34 -8.13 -2.41
C ALA A 176 10.02 -8.81 -3.75
N LEU A 177 10.32 -8.15 -4.88
CA LEU A 177 10.12 -8.72 -6.21
C LEU A 177 10.90 -10.03 -6.34
N ASN A 178 12.18 -10.05 -5.97
CA ASN A 178 12.96 -11.29 -6.04
C ASN A 178 12.31 -12.42 -5.21
N ALA A 179 11.84 -12.13 -4.00
CA ALA A 179 11.17 -13.12 -3.16
C ALA A 179 9.87 -13.65 -3.79
N TYR A 180 9.03 -12.78 -4.36
CA TYR A 180 7.83 -13.22 -5.11
C TYR A 180 8.19 -14.05 -6.34
N LEU A 181 9.23 -13.66 -7.08
CA LEU A 181 9.72 -14.42 -8.22
C LEU A 181 10.25 -15.81 -7.81
N GLN A 182 10.91 -15.94 -6.65
CA GLN A 182 11.30 -17.25 -6.11
C GLN A 182 10.07 -18.10 -5.77
N ALA A 183 9.07 -17.53 -5.09
CA ALA A 183 7.82 -18.24 -4.79
C ALA A 183 7.14 -18.75 -6.06
N ALA A 184 7.02 -17.89 -7.08
CA ALA A 184 6.45 -18.23 -8.38
C ALA A 184 7.32 -19.22 -9.20
N ARG A 185 8.64 -19.24 -9.00
CA ARG A 185 9.53 -20.22 -9.63
C ARG A 185 9.37 -21.62 -9.01
N ILE A 186 9.18 -21.68 -7.70
CA ILE A 186 8.97 -22.94 -6.97
C ILE A 186 7.58 -23.51 -7.30
N ASP A 187 6.57 -22.66 -7.32
CA ASP A 187 5.21 -22.99 -7.70
C ASP A 187 4.65 -21.96 -8.69
N PRO A 188 4.70 -22.24 -10.00
CA PRO A 188 4.17 -21.35 -11.03
C PRO A 188 2.68 -21.03 -10.89
N ARG A 189 1.92 -21.86 -10.15
CA ARG A 189 0.49 -21.66 -9.87
C ARG A 189 0.23 -20.93 -8.55
N HIS A 190 1.26 -20.38 -7.90
CA HIS A 190 1.06 -19.58 -6.69
C HIS A 190 0.51 -18.18 -7.06
N ALA A 191 -0.82 -18.08 -7.10
CA ALA A 191 -1.53 -16.91 -7.63
C ALA A 191 -1.17 -15.60 -6.91
N GLU A 192 -1.03 -15.62 -5.59
CA GLU A 192 -0.63 -14.47 -4.78
C GLU A 192 0.75 -13.94 -5.20
N ALA A 193 1.76 -14.80 -5.30
CA ALA A 193 3.09 -14.35 -5.70
C ALA A 193 3.13 -13.80 -7.12
N GLN A 194 2.37 -14.41 -8.05
CA GLN A 194 2.26 -13.88 -9.42
C GLN A 194 1.62 -12.49 -9.45
N ASN A 195 0.51 -12.29 -8.71
CA ASN A 195 -0.13 -10.98 -8.59
C ASN A 195 0.75 -9.95 -7.88
N ASN A 196 1.42 -10.33 -6.80
CA ASN A 196 2.26 -9.41 -6.03
C ASN A 196 3.51 -8.99 -6.82
N ALA A 197 4.13 -9.93 -7.54
CA ALA A 197 5.20 -9.60 -8.49
C ALA A 197 4.69 -8.65 -9.58
N ALA A 198 3.51 -8.92 -10.14
CA ALA A 198 2.91 -8.05 -11.15
C ALA A 198 2.65 -6.63 -10.62
N ALA A 199 2.23 -6.46 -9.37
CA ALA A 199 2.03 -5.14 -8.77
C ALA A 199 3.33 -4.32 -8.77
N ILE A 200 4.45 -4.90 -8.33
CA ILE A 200 5.76 -4.21 -8.37
C ILE A 200 6.19 -3.94 -9.81
N LEU A 201 5.98 -4.87 -10.74
CA LEU A 201 6.30 -4.67 -12.15
C LEU A 201 5.46 -3.56 -12.79
N ILE A 202 4.21 -3.38 -12.37
CA ILE A 202 3.38 -2.23 -12.78
C ILE A 202 4.05 -0.93 -12.33
N ASP A 203 4.46 -0.84 -11.06
CA ASP A 203 5.09 0.36 -10.50
C ASP A 203 6.47 0.65 -11.14
N ARG A 204 7.16 -0.39 -11.62
CA ARG A 204 8.38 -0.24 -12.45
C ARG A 204 8.08 0.10 -13.91
N GLY A 205 6.84 -0.07 -14.36
CA GLY A 205 6.44 0.11 -15.75
C GLY A 205 6.82 -1.05 -16.67
N GLU A 206 7.16 -2.21 -16.12
CA GLU A 206 7.40 -3.47 -16.83
C GLU A 206 6.06 -4.14 -17.19
N LEU A 207 5.24 -3.43 -17.96
CA LEU A 207 3.81 -3.72 -18.13
C LEU A 207 3.52 -5.04 -18.87
N ASP A 208 4.37 -5.45 -19.81
CA ASP A 208 4.22 -6.71 -20.54
C ASP A 208 4.37 -7.92 -19.62
N GLU A 209 5.42 -7.93 -18.80
CA GLU A 209 5.64 -9.00 -17.83
C GLU A 209 4.56 -8.99 -16.75
N ALA A 210 4.16 -7.82 -16.26
CA ALA A 210 3.06 -7.69 -15.31
C ALA A 210 1.76 -8.32 -15.85
N ARG A 211 1.40 -8.05 -17.12
CA ARG A 211 0.23 -8.66 -17.78
C ARG A 211 0.33 -10.18 -17.84
N GLN A 212 1.50 -10.71 -18.21
CA GLN A 212 1.71 -12.16 -18.28
C GLN A 212 1.52 -12.81 -16.90
N ARG A 213 2.09 -12.21 -15.84
CA ARG A 213 1.96 -12.73 -14.48
C ARG A 213 0.53 -12.66 -13.95
N LEU A 214 -0.21 -11.59 -14.25
CA LEU A 214 -1.61 -11.49 -13.87
C LEU A 214 -2.48 -12.56 -14.57
N ARG A 215 -2.18 -12.88 -15.84
CA ARG A 215 -2.83 -14.02 -16.52
C ARG A 215 -2.52 -15.34 -15.82
N LEU A 216 -1.26 -15.59 -15.46
CA LEU A 216 -0.89 -16.79 -14.69
C LEU A 216 -1.60 -16.86 -13.33
N ALA A 217 -1.78 -15.71 -12.65
CA ALA A 217 -2.52 -15.65 -11.39
C ALA A 217 -4.00 -16.02 -11.58
N ILE A 218 -4.64 -15.48 -12.62
CA ILE A 218 -6.04 -15.77 -12.98
C ILE A 218 -6.21 -17.23 -13.39
N ASP A 219 -5.32 -17.76 -14.23
CA ASP A 219 -5.35 -19.15 -14.68
C ASP A 219 -5.18 -20.13 -13.51
N ALA A 220 -4.35 -19.77 -12.53
CA ALA A 220 -4.12 -20.57 -11.35
C ALA A 220 -5.31 -20.57 -10.38
N ARG A 221 -5.95 -19.41 -10.20
CA ARG A 221 -7.07 -19.18 -9.30
C ARG A 221 -8.07 -18.17 -9.90
N PRO A 222 -9.08 -18.64 -10.66
CA PRO A 222 -10.03 -17.75 -11.34
C PRO A 222 -10.91 -16.89 -10.42
N ASP A 223 -11.09 -17.26 -9.15
CA ASP A 223 -11.82 -16.46 -8.16
C ASP A 223 -10.94 -15.38 -7.50
N PHE A 224 -9.69 -15.20 -7.97
CA PHE A 224 -8.78 -14.19 -7.42
C PHE A 224 -9.03 -12.78 -7.98
N LEU A 225 -10.08 -12.14 -7.47
CA LEU A 225 -10.58 -10.85 -7.98
C LEU A 225 -9.59 -9.68 -7.91
N GLU A 226 -8.56 -9.75 -7.06
CA GLU A 226 -7.47 -8.78 -7.07
C GLU A 226 -6.64 -8.84 -8.36
N ALA A 227 -6.34 -10.03 -8.87
CA ALA A 227 -5.64 -10.17 -10.15
C ALA A 227 -6.48 -9.65 -11.32
N HIS A 228 -7.80 -9.88 -11.30
CA HIS A 228 -8.72 -9.32 -12.29
C HIS A 228 -8.79 -7.79 -12.22
N GLN A 229 -8.83 -7.20 -11.02
CA GLN A 229 -8.80 -5.75 -10.85
C GLN A 229 -7.46 -5.18 -11.35
N ASN A 230 -6.33 -5.80 -11.04
CA ASN A 230 -5.03 -5.35 -11.51
C ASN A 230 -4.89 -5.44 -13.03
N ILE A 231 -5.25 -6.57 -13.65
CA ILE A 231 -5.13 -6.74 -15.12
C ILE A 231 -6.07 -5.81 -15.88
N SER A 232 -7.28 -5.55 -15.35
CA SER A 232 -8.22 -4.64 -15.98
C SER A 232 -7.62 -3.25 -16.18
N THR A 233 -6.69 -2.81 -15.31
CA THR A 233 -6.04 -1.51 -15.42
C THR A 233 -4.93 -1.45 -16.48
N LEU A 234 -4.53 -2.59 -17.05
CA LEU A 234 -3.42 -2.73 -18.01
C LEU A 234 -3.85 -3.05 -19.44
N ILE A 235 -5.12 -3.40 -19.66
CA ILE A 235 -5.67 -3.75 -20.97
C ILE A 235 -6.75 -2.76 -21.40
N THR A 236 -7.34 -2.92 -22.58
CA THR A 236 -8.53 -2.19 -23.03
C THR A 236 -9.53 -3.23 -23.54
N TYR A 237 -10.76 -3.17 -23.06
CA TYR A 237 -11.79 -4.16 -23.37
C TYR A 237 -12.56 -3.84 -24.65
N ASN A 238 -13.10 -4.87 -25.27
CA ASN A 238 -14.12 -4.81 -26.32
C ASN A 238 -15.26 -5.78 -25.94
N LEU A 239 -16.40 -5.72 -26.66
CA LEU A 239 -17.60 -6.51 -26.33
C LEU A 239 -17.38 -8.03 -26.44
N ASP A 240 -16.43 -8.47 -27.28
CA ASP A 240 -16.17 -9.89 -27.55
C ASP A 240 -15.02 -10.44 -26.68
N ASP A 241 -14.52 -9.67 -25.69
CA ASP A 241 -13.43 -10.09 -24.81
C ASP A 241 -13.92 -11.14 -23.79
N PRO A 242 -13.36 -12.37 -23.77
CA PRO A 242 -13.78 -13.40 -22.82
C PRO A 242 -13.58 -12.99 -21.36
N HIS A 243 -12.61 -12.11 -21.05
CA HIS A 243 -12.44 -11.60 -19.70
C HIS A 243 -13.55 -10.60 -19.34
N TYR A 244 -14.07 -9.84 -20.30
CA TYR A 244 -15.24 -8.99 -20.07
C TYR A 244 -16.49 -9.82 -19.73
N GLU A 245 -16.76 -10.87 -20.51
CA GLU A 245 -17.86 -11.81 -20.25
C GLU A 245 -17.76 -12.42 -18.85
N PHE A 246 -16.57 -12.92 -18.48
CA PHE A 246 -16.32 -13.44 -17.14
C PHE A 246 -16.62 -12.42 -16.03
N LEU A 247 -16.20 -11.16 -16.19
CA LEU A 247 -16.46 -10.11 -15.19
C LEU A 247 -17.96 -9.82 -15.04
N GLU A 248 -18.71 -9.81 -16.13
CA GLU A 248 -20.17 -9.64 -16.11
C GLU A 248 -20.88 -10.83 -15.45
N GLU A 249 -20.43 -12.06 -15.69
CA GLU A 249 -20.95 -13.26 -15.01
C GLU A 249 -20.71 -13.22 -13.49
N GLN A 250 -19.49 -12.88 -13.07
CA GLN A 250 -19.17 -12.74 -11.64
C GLN A 250 -20.00 -11.62 -10.99
N LEU A 251 -20.36 -10.57 -11.73
CA LEU A 251 -21.21 -9.51 -11.21
C LEU A 251 -22.62 -10.01 -10.88
N VAL A 252 -23.15 -10.99 -11.61
CA VAL A 252 -24.44 -11.61 -11.31
C VAL A 252 -24.40 -12.34 -9.96
N ALA A 253 -23.30 -13.04 -9.67
CA ALA A 253 -23.10 -13.80 -8.43
C ALA A 253 -22.51 -12.97 -7.27
N ARG A 254 -22.39 -11.64 -7.42
CA ARG A 254 -21.61 -10.78 -6.52
C ARG A 254 -22.08 -10.77 -5.05
N ASP A 255 -23.34 -11.12 -4.79
CA ASP A 255 -23.90 -11.13 -3.43
C ASP A 255 -23.37 -12.31 -2.59
N ALA A 256 -22.77 -13.32 -3.21
CA ALA A 256 -22.05 -14.39 -2.53
C ALA A 256 -20.61 -13.98 -2.12
N LEU A 257 -20.11 -12.85 -2.61
CA LEU A 257 -18.74 -12.39 -2.37
C LEU A 257 -18.62 -11.59 -1.08
N GLY A 258 -17.44 -11.66 -0.44
CA GLY A 258 -17.07 -10.73 0.62
C GLY A 258 -16.99 -9.28 0.11
N ALA A 259 -17.12 -8.30 1.02
CA ALA A 259 -17.15 -6.88 0.65
C ALA A 259 -15.92 -6.41 -0.15
N ASP A 260 -14.72 -6.87 0.22
CA ASP A 260 -13.48 -6.53 -0.50
C ASP A 260 -13.44 -7.12 -1.92
N GLN A 261 -13.75 -8.41 -2.04
CA GLN A 261 -13.88 -9.12 -3.32
C GLN A 261 -14.88 -8.41 -4.23
N ARG A 262 -16.06 -8.09 -3.70
CA ARG A 262 -17.12 -7.38 -4.43
C ARG A 262 -16.66 -6.00 -4.90
N MET A 263 -15.98 -5.25 -4.03
CA MET A 263 -15.40 -3.93 -4.38
C MET A 263 -14.40 -4.04 -5.54
N ARG A 264 -13.47 -5.01 -5.49
CA ARG A 264 -12.46 -5.21 -6.55
C ARG A 264 -13.10 -5.61 -7.87
N LEU A 265 -14.07 -6.52 -7.84
CA LEU A 265 -14.86 -6.90 -9.02
C LEU A 265 -15.57 -5.68 -9.63
N LEU A 266 -16.23 -4.86 -8.81
CA LEU A 266 -16.96 -3.69 -9.30
C LEU A 266 -16.04 -2.65 -9.95
N PHE A 267 -14.83 -2.42 -9.43
CA PHE A 267 -13.84 -1.56 -10.10
C PHE A 267 -13.40 -2.13 -11.46
N ALA A 268 -13.18 -3.44 -11.56
CA ALA A 268 -12.81 -4.10 -12.81
C ALA A 268 -13.93 -4.02 -13.85
N VAL A 269 -15.17 -4.36 -13.45
CA VAL A 269 -16.39 -4.27 -14.27
C VAL A 269 -16.64 -2.84 -14.73
N ALA A 270 -16.52 -1.86 -13.82
CA ALA A 270 -16.77 -0.47 -14.15
C ALA A 270 -15.82 0.03 -15.24
N LYS A 271 -14.53 -0.32 -15.11
CA LYS A 271 -13.53 -0.01 -16.14
C LYS A 271 -13.86 -0.72 -17.45
N ALA A 272 -14.18 -2.01 -17.42
CA ALA A 272 -14.47 -2.77 -18.64
C ALA A 272 -15.69 -2.23 -19.38
N ARG A 273 -16.77 -1.91 -18.65
CA ARG A 273 -17.97 -1.25 -19.17
C ARG A 273 -17.66 0.11 -19.79
N GLU A 274 -16.76 0.89 -19.19
CA GLU A 274 -16.36 2.18 -19.76
C GLU A 274 -15.68 1.99 -21.13
N ASP A 275 -14.73 1.06 -21.22
CA ASP A 275 -13.99 0.77 -22.45
C ASP A 275 -14.92 0.32 -23.59
N VAL A 276 -15.95 -0.49 -23.29
CA VAL A 276 -16.93 -0.96 -24.28
C VAL A 276 -18.06 0.04 -24.55
N GLY A 277 -17.94 1.28 -24.06
CA GLY A 277 -18.88 2.38 -24.34
C GLY A 277 -20.15 2.40 -23.47
N GLN A 278 -20.24 1.57 -22.44
CA GLN A 278 -21.38 1.48 -21.53
C GLN A 278 -21.23 2.43 -20.33
N ALA A 279 -21.01 3.72 -20.58
CA ALA A 279 -20.71 4.73 -19.55
C ALA A 279 -21.75 4.80 -18.41
N ALA A 280 -23.03 4.51 -18.70
CA ALA A 280 -24.09 4.47 -17.69
C ALA A 280 -23.86 3.40 -16.63
N LEU A 281 -23.61 2.17 -17.11
CA LEU A 281 -23.43 0.99 -16.29
C LEU A 281 -22.06 1.02 -15.60
N ALA A 282 -21.05 1.60 -16.27
CA ALA A 282 -19.75 1.88 -15.68
C ALA A 282 -19.88 2.78 -14.43
N LEU A 283 -20.60 3.91 -14.54
CA LEU A 283 -20.76 4.83 -13.41
C LEU A 283 -21.53 4.21 -12.23
N ILE A 284 -22.54 3.39 -12.52
CA ILE A 284 -23.26 2.64 -11.48
C ILE A 284 -22.31 1.72 -10.72
N ALA A 285 -21.48 0.95 -11.44
CA ALA A 285 -20.50 0.07 -10.83
C ALA A 285 -19.41 0.85 -10.05
N TYR A 286 -18.89 1.96 -10.59
CA TYR A 286 -17.96 2.83 -9.86
C TYR A 286 -18.59 3.38 -8.58
N ARG A 287 -19.85 3.83 -8.61
CA ARG A 287 -20.54 4.34 -7.41
C ARG A 287 -20.66 3.28 -6.32
N GLU A 288 -21.02 2.06 -6.70
CA GLU A 288 -21.12 0.96 -5.74
C GLU A 288 -19.74 0.57 -5.18
N ALA A 289 -18.72 0.48 -6.02
CA ALA A 289 -17.35 0.17 -5.60
C ALA A 289 -16.82 1.22 -4.62
N ASN A 290 -16.98 2.50 -4.96
CA ASN A 290 -16.57 3.63 -4.13
C ASN A 290 -17.33 3.65 -2.80
N ARG A 291 -18.63 3.36 -2.78
CA ARG A 291 -19.42 3.25 -1.54
C ARG A 291 -18.88 2.16 -0.61
N LEU A 292 -18.53 0.99 -1.17
CA LEU A 292 -17.92 -0.10 -0.39
C LEU A 292 -16.58 0.32 0.19
N LYS A 293 -15.71 0.94 -0.61
CA LYS A 293 -14.41 1.42 -0.16
C LYS A 293 -14.55 2.51 0.91
N ARG A 294 -15.44 3.50 0.70
CA ARG A 294 -15.70 4.60 1.63
C ARG A 294 -16.20 4.13 3.00
N ALA A 295 -16.86 2.98 3.07
CA ALA A 295 -17.32 2.35 4.31
C ALA A 295 -16.19 1.68 5.12
N THR A 296 -14.97 1.56 4.57
CA THR A 296 -13.83 0.92 5.26
C THR A 296 -13.02 1.86 6.15
N PHE A 297 -13.29 3.17 6.09
CA PHE A 297 -12.58 4.18 6.87
C PHE A 297 -13.50 5.36 7.25
N HIS A 298 -13.03 6.16 8.21
CA HIS A 298 -13.68 7.41 8.59
C HIS A 298 -12.92 8.59 7.98
N TYR A 299 -13.60 9.41 7.19
CA TYR A 299 -13.06 10.64 6.64
C TYR A 299 -13.78 11.84 7.26
N ASP A 300 -13.00 12.75 7.85
CA ASP A 300 -13.47 13.93 8.55
C ASP A 300 -13.23 15.19 7.71
N GLU A 301 -14.28 15.64 7.02
CA GLU A 301 -14.24 16.85 6.19
C GLU A 301 -14.00 18.13 7.01
N ALA A 302 -14.49 18.19 8.25
CA ALA A 302 -14.31 19.35 9.10
C ALA A 302 -12.84 19.51 9.52
N ARG A 303 -12.17 18.39 9.79
CA ARG A 303 -10.72 18.37 10.01
C ARG A 303 -9.94 18.79 8.77
N ALA A 304 -10.32 18.31 7.58
CA ALA A 304 -9.70 18.74 6.33
C ALA A 304 -9.90 20.26 6.09
N GLN A 305 -11.08 20.79 6.42
CA GLN A 305 -11.38 22.22 6.38
C GLN A 305 -10.52 23.04 7.33
N SER A 306 -10.43 22.59 8.57
CA SER A 306 -9.66 23.26 9.61
C SER A 306 -8.18 23.33 9.26
N LEU A 307 -7.64 22.27 8.64
CA LEU A 307 -6.26 22.28 8.13
C LEU A 307 -6.05 23.38 7.08
N GLY A 308 -6.90 23.43 6.04
CA GLY A 308 -6.76 24.45 4.99
C GLY A 308 -6.83 25.88 5.54
N SER A 309 -7.79 26.15 6.43
CA SER A 309 -7.90 27.45 7.10
C SER A 309 -6.68 27.79 7.96
N ALA A 310 -6.14 26.82 8.71
CA ALA A 310 -4.97 27.02 9.56
C ALA A 310 -3.70 27.33 8.75
N LEU A 311 -3.53 26.68 7.59
CA LEU A 311 -2.39 26.93 6.69
C LEU A 311 -2.43 28.34 6.08
N ILE A 312 -3.61 28.79 5.64
CA ILE A 312 -3.82 30.15 5.13
C ILE A 312 -3.58 31.17 6.24
N ALA A 313 -4.11 30.94 7.45
CA ALA A 313 -3.95 31.84 8.57
C ALA A 313 -2.50 31.93 9.10
N ALA A 314 -1.69 30.89 8.90
CA ALA A 314 -0.27 30.90 9.26
C ALA A 314 0.58 31.88 8.43
N PHE A 315 0.11 32.23 7.22
CA PHE A 315 0.82 33.09 6.28
C PHE A 315 -0.11 34.19 5.73
N PRO A 316 -0.41 35.24 6.49
CA PRO A 316 -1.24 36.34 5.98
C PRO A 316 -0.60 37.06 4.78
N VAL A 317 -1.40 37.79 4.01
CA VAL A 317 -0.92 38.58 2.85
C VAL A 317 0.22 39.51 3.26
N GLY A 318 1.34 39.43 2.52
CA GLY A 318 2.57 40.19 2.80
C GLY A 318 3.53 39.54 3.82
N SER A 319 3.23 38.34 4.33
CA SER A 319 4.09 37.64 5.33
C SER A 319 5.33 36.95 4.76
N LEU A 320 5.36 36.69 3.45
CA LEU A 320 6.52 36.12 2.76
C LEU A 320 7.28 37.24 2.05
N ALA A 321 8.56 37.41 2.39
CA ALA A 321 9.42 38.41 1.76
C ALA A 321 9.64 38.08 0.27
N SER A 322 9.72 39.12 -0.55
CA SER A 322 9.75 39.03 -2.02
C SER A 322 11.09 38.60 -2.63
N GLN A 323 12.15 38.44 -1.84
CA GLN A 323 13.51 38.30 -2.36
C GLN A 323 14.02 36.86 -2.29
N ARG A 324 14.37 36.32 -3.46
CA ARG A 324 15.22 35.11 -3.56
C ARG A 324 16.58 35.44 -2.96
N ALA A 325 17.09 34.59 -2.08
CA ALA A 325 18.47 34.69 -1.63
C ALA A 325 19.39 34.31 -2.80
N THR A 326 20.32 35.19 -3.19
CA THR A 326 21.20 35.01 -4.35
C THR A 326 22.14 33.81 -4.19
N ASP A 327 22.44 33.42 -2.93
CA ASP A 327 23.40 32.37 -2.60
C ASP A 327 22.72 31.06 -2.14
N ALA A 328 21.38 30.98 -2.20
CA ALA A 328 20.64 29.81 -1.75
C ALA A 328 20.59 28.71 -2.81
N ASP A 329 20.61 27.46 -2.34
CA ASP A 329 20.68 26.25 -3.16
C ASP A 329 19.43 26.06 -4.06
N PRO A 330 19.57 26.09 -5.40
CA PRO A 330 18.46 25.93 -6.33
C PRO A 330 18.11 24.46 -6.64
N THR A 331 18.77 23.49 -6.00
CA THR A 331 18.59 22.05 -6.25
C THR A 331 17.12 21.60 -6.18
N PRO A 332 16.30 22.00 -5.19
CA PRO A 332 14.95 21.47 -5.05
C PRO A 332 13.97 21.96 -6.12
N VAL A 333 13.29 21.02 -6.77
CA VAL A 333 12.15 21.29 -7.66
C VAL A 333 10.92 20.59 -7.09
N PHE A 334 9.93 21.34 -6.61
CA PHE A 334 8.69 20.78 -6.09
C PHE A 334 7.63 20.72 -7.19
N ILE A 335 7.01 19.56 -7.36
CA ILE A 335 5.90 19.36 -8.29
C ILE A 335 4.64 19.08 -7.47
N VAL A 336 3.75 20.07 -7.42
CA VAL A 336 2.58 20.08 -6.54
C VAL A 336 1.28 20.13 -7.32
N GLY A 337 0.17 19.83 -6.65
CA GLY A 337 -1.17 19.98 -7.20
C GLY A 337 -2.10 18.86 -6.75
N MET A 338 -3.24 18.77 -7.42
CA MET A 338 -4.20 17.68 -7.19
C MET A 338 -3.60 16.33 -7.63
N PRO A 339 -3.69 15.24 -6.84
CA PRO A 339 -3.39 13.90 -7.34
C PRO A 339 -4.10 13.64 -8.69
N ARG A 340 -3.40 13.00 -9.64
CA ARG A 340 -3.89 12.73 -11.01
C ARG A 340 -4.11 13.98 -11.89
N SER A 341 -3.53 15.13 -11.54
CA SER A 341 -3.53 16.33 -12.40
C SER A 341 -2.39 16.39 -13.43
N GLY A 342 -1.56 15.34 -13.55
CA GLY A 342 -0.44 15.30 -14.48
C GLY A 342 0.96 15.47 -13.87
N THR A 343 1.06 15.54 -12.53
CA THR A 343 2.35 15.69 -11.81
C THR A 343 3.41 14.68 -12.24
N THR A 344 3.01 13.42 -12.48
CA THR A 344 3.93 12.37 -12.94
C THR A 344 4.46 12.63 -14.35
N LEU A 345 3.61 13.14 -15.27
CA LEU A 345 4.06 13.47 -16.63
C LEU A 345 5.12 14.56 -16.57
N ILE A 346 4.87 15.60 -15.77
CA ILE A 346 5.81 16.72 -15.57
C ILE A 346 7.15 16.20 -15.02
N GLU A 347 7.11 15.36 -13.99
CA GLU A 347 8.32 14.77 -13.42
C GLU A 347 9.08 13.92 -14.45
N GLN A 348 8.38 13.13 -15.27
CA GLN A 348 9.03 12.31 -16.30
C GLN A 348 9.68 13.16 -17.39
N VAL A 349 9.04 14.24 -17.82
CA VAL A 349 9.63 15.20 -18.76
C VAL A 349 10.90 15.79 -18.16
N LEU A 350 10.83 16.26 -16.91
CA LEU A 350 11.96 16.84 -16.19
C LEU A 350 13.13 15.87 -16.03
N CYS A 351 12.88 14.67 -15.51
CA CYS A 351 13.92 13.69 -15.16
C CYS A 351 14.51 12.97 -16.38
N SER A 352 14.05 13.32 -17.59
CA SER A 352 14.69 12.88 -18.83
C SER A 352 15.84 13.81 -19.22
N HIS A 353 15.91 15.00 -18.62
CA HIS A 353 17.09 15.86 -18.69
C HIS A 353 18.25 15.24 -17.89
N PRO A 354 19.49 15.22 -18.42
CA PRO A 354 20.63 14.56 -17.78
C PRO A 354 21.00 15.12 -16.39
N ASP A 355 20.78 16.42 -16.16
CA ASP A 355 21.09 17.08 -14.89
C ASP A 355 19.96 17.04 -13.84
N VAL A 356 18.83 16.38 -14.15
CA VAL A 356 17.68 16.30 -13.27
C VAL A 356 17.51 14.88 -12.76
N HIS A 357 17.73 14.70 -11.46
CA HIS A 357 17.26 13.51 -10.78
C HIS A 357 15.82 13.74 -10.35
N GLY A 358 15.02 12.69 -10.29
CA GLY A 358 13.77 12.79 -9.54
C GLY A 358 13.67 11.74 -8.48
N ALA A 359 13.19 12.20 -7.34
CA ALA A 359 13.13 11.41 -6.13
C ALA A 359 11.72 10.83 -5.90
N GLY A 360 10.74 11.17 -6.75
CA GLY A 360 9.36 10.69 -6.63
C GLY A 360 8.59 11.41 -5.54
N GLU A 361 7.71 10.67 -4.86
CA GLU A 361 6.86 11.19 -3.77
C GLU A 361 7.62 11.14 -2.43
N LEU A 362 8.30 12.23 -2.08
CA LEU A 362 9.03 12.32 -0.82
C LEU A 362 8.14 12.76 0.35
N ARG A 363 8.42 12.22 1.54
CA ARG A 363 7.80 12.65 2.81
C ARG A 363 8.76 13.47 3.67
N ASP A 364 9.96 13.70 3.16
CA ASP A 364 11.11 14.24 3.86
C ASP A 364 10.88 15.65 4.37
N PHE A 365 10.30 16.54 3.56
CA PHE A 365 10.01 17.91 4.00
C PHE A 365 9.06 17.92 5.20
N HIS A 366 7.96 17.17 5.11
CA HIS A 366 7.02 17.02 6.23
C HIS A 366 7.71 16.43 7.47
N ALA A 367 8.56 15.42 7.29
CA ALA A 367 9.26 14.78 8.40
C ALA A 367 10.26 15.72 9.08
N VAL A 368 11.02 16.51 8.32
CA VAL A 368 11.97 17.50 8.85
C VAL A 368 11.21 18.62 9.56
N LEU A 369 10.18 19.19 8.93
CA LEU A 369 9.36 20.24 9.53
C LEU A 369 8.74 19.76 10.85
N SER A 370 8.10 18.59 10.85
CA SER A 370 7.37 18.08 12.03
C SER A 370 8.30 17.65 13.17
N ALA A 371 9.57 17.36 12.89
CA ALA A 371 10.56 17.02 13.91
C ALA A 371 11.23 18.26 14.53
N HIS A 372 11.09 19.43 13.91
CA HIS A 372 11.73 20.65 14.39
C HIS A 372 11.12 21.14 15.72
N PRO A 373 11.94 21.53 16.72
CA PRO A 373 11.43 22.13 17.96
C PRO A 373 10.51 23.31 17.70
N GLY A 374 9.40 23.38 18.43
CA GLY A 374 8.40 24.45 18.28
C GLY A 374 7.37 24.22 17.17
N VAL A 375 7.53 23.20 16.32
CA VAL A 375 6.48 22.80 15.36
C VAL A 375 5.48 21.88 16.04
N GLY A 376 4.20 22.27 15.97
CA GLY A 376 3.08 21.48 16.47
C GLY A 376 2.28 20.81 15.34
N PRO A 377 1.11 20.23 15.66
CA PRO A 377 0.20 19.70 14.65
C PRO A 377 -0.13 20.73 13.57
N MET A 378 -0.18 20.31 12.29
CA MET A 378 -0.44 21.20 11.16
C MET A 378 -1.79 21.92 11.24
N GLN A 379 -2.80 21.32 11.87
CA GLN A 379 -4.09 21.96 12.14
C GLN A 379 -3.99 23.20 13.05
N GLN A 380 -2.87 23.37 13.73
CA GLN A 380 -2.58 24.51 14.61
C GLN A 380 -1.47 25.41 14.05
N ALA A 381 -1.16 25.29 12.74
CA ALA A 381 -0.12 26.05 12.07
C ALA A 381 -0.16 27.56 12.37
N ALA A 382 -1.35 28.14 12.40
CA ALA A 382 -1.53 29.56 12.72
C ALA A 382 -1.00 29.98 14.11
N HIS A 383 -0.89 29.06 15.07
CA HIS A 383 -0.40 29.36 16.42
C HIS A 383 1.12 29.25 16.55
N TRP A 384 1.73 28.26 15.89
CA TRP A 384 3.16 27.97 16.05
C TRP A 384 4.02 28.56 14.94
N ALA A 385 3.54 28.64 13.69
CA ALA A 385 4.33 29.12 12.56
C ALA A 385 4.85 30.56 12.74
N PRO A 386 4.07 31.51 13.30
CA PRO A 386 4.56 32.88 13.56
C PRO A 386 5.64 32.97 14.65
N ARG A 387 5.83 31.91 15.44
CA ARG A 387 6.83 31.87 16.52
C ARG A 387 8.18 31.34 16.05
N LEU A 388 8.24 30.73 14.86
CA LEU A 388 9.49 30.31 14.25
C LEU A 388 10.22 31.53 13.69
N SER A 389 11.51 31.61 14.03
CA SER A 389 12.45 32.59 13.51
C SER A 389 12.98 32.20 12.13
N GLU A 390 13.65 33.13 11.44
CA GLU A 390 14.34 32.82 10.17
C GLU A 390 15.47 31.79 10.34
N ALA A 391 16.07 31.70 11.54
CA ALA A 391 17.06 30.68 11.84
C ALA A 391 16.42 29.28 11.87
N ASP A 392 15.24 29.14 12.49
CA ASP A 392 14.50 27.88 12.50
C ASP A 392 14.15 27.42 11.07
N TYR A 393 13.68 28.34 10.22
CA TYR A 393 13.42 28.02 8.80
C TYR A 393 14.69 27.64 8.04
N SER A 394 15.82 28.28 8.34
CA SER A 394 17.11 27.93 7.73
C SER A 394 17.58 26.54 8.15
N GLU A 395 17.41 26.16 9.42
CA GLU A 395 17.71 24.82 9.93
C GLU A 395 16.83 23.75 9.29
N ILE A 396 15.52 24.01 9.17
CA ILE A 396 14.57 23.14 8.45
C ILE A 396 15.01 22.97 6.99
N GLY A 397 15.38 24.06 6.31
CA GLY A 397 15.83 24.05 4.93
C GLY A 397 17.09 23.23 4.74
N ALA A 398 18.11 23.43 5.58
CA ALA A 398 19.36 22.69 5.56
C ALA A 398 19.15 21.18 5.79
N ALA A 399 18.37 20.82 6.81
CA ALA A 399 18.06 19.43 7.11
C ALA A 399 17.28 18.72 5.99
N TYR A 400 16.40 19.44 5.27
CA TYR A 400 15.74 18.91 4.09
C TYR A 400 16.71 18.72 2.91
N LEU A 401 17.57 19.71 2.63
CA LEU A 401 18.56 19.64 1.56
C LEU A 401 19.53 18.46 1.75
N ASP A 402 19.96 18.21 2.99
CA ASP A 402 20.82 17.07 3.33
C ASP A 402 20.15 15.73 2.98
N ARG A 403 18.85 15.57 3.28
CA ARG A 403 18.09 14.37 2.91
C ARG A 403 17.88 14.28 1.40
N LEU A 404 17.52 15.40 0.76
CA LEU A 404 17.29 15.45 -0.68
C LEU A 404 18.55 15.03 -1.45
N ARG A 405 19.74 15.50 -1.03
CA ARG A 405 21.02 15.15 -1.67
C ARG A 405 21.45 13.70 -1.45
N GLN A 406 20.92 12.99 -0.47
CA GLN A 406 21.16 11.54 -0.33
C GLN A 406 20.56 10.74 -1.49
N HIS A 407 19.52 11.25 -2.16
CA HIS A 407 18.97 10.63 -3.37
C HIS A 407 19.92 10.74 -4.56
N HIS A 408 20.58 11.89 -4.74
CA HIS A 408 21.55 12.10 -5.81
C HIS A 408 22.52 13.25 -5.51
N PRO A 409 23.72 12.97 -4.94
CA PRO A 409 24.61 14.00 -4.42
C PRO A 409 25.09 15.07 -5.44
N SER A 410 25.15 14.73 -6.73
CA SER A 410 25.70 15.57 -7.79
C SER A 410 24.67 16.13 -8.77
N ALA A 411 23.37 15.87 -8.58
CA ALA A 411 22.36 16.34 -9.52
C ALA A 411 22.21 17.85 -9.38
N LEU A 412 22.12 18.59 -10.49
CA LEU A 412 21.88 20.02 -10.43
C LEU A 412 20.47 20.33 -9.94
N ARG A 413 19.51 19.47 -10.25
CA ARG A 413 18.13 19.55 -9.75
C ARG A 413 17.64 18.19 -9.28
N ILE A 414 16.88 18.20 -8.19
CA ILE A 414 16.23 17.02 -7.65
C ILE A 414 14.75 17.32 -7.50
N THR A 415 13.90 16.56 -8.20
CA THR A 415 12.46 16.73 -8.09
C THR A 415 11.90 16.03 -6.86
N ASP A 416 11.18 16.76 -6.01
CA ASP A 416 10.21 16.22 -5.07
C ASP A 416 8.81 16.36 -5.68
N LYS A 417 8.31 15.27 -6.23
CA LYS A 417 6.96 15.16 -6.79
C LYS A 417 6.04 14.57 -5.75
N MET A 418 5.74 15.33 -4.71
CA MET A 418 4.65 15.03 -3.78
C MET A 418 3.50 16.01 -4.06
N PRO A 419 2.40 15.58 -4.73
CA PRO A 419 1.31 16.49 -5.09
C PRO A 419 0.79 17.27 -3.87
N GLY A 420 0.67 16.58 -2.72
CA GLY A 420 0.24 17.13 -1.44
C GLY A 420 1.15 18.20 -0.82
N ASN A 421 2.35 18.45 -1.36
CA ASN A 421 3.23 19.53 -0.91
C ASN A 421 2.63 20.92 -1.12
N PHE A 422 1.51 21.04 -1.85
CA PHE A 422 0.73 22.29 -1.88
C PHE A 422 0.31 22.75 -0.47
N HIS A 423 0.16 21.86 0.51
CA HIS A 423 -0.11 22.24 1.91
C HIS A 423 1.08 22.93 2.59
N TYR A 424 2.30 22.69 2.11
CA TYR A 424 3.53 23.13 2.77
C TYR A 424 4.22 24.30 2.06
N LEU A 425 3.68 24.82 0.95
CA LEU A 425 4.39 25.80 0.12
C LEU A 425 4.86 27.07 0.86
N GLY A 426 4.07 27.59 1.81
CA GLY A 426 4.49 28.72 2.63
C GLY A 426 5.76 28.42 3.43
N PHE A 427 5.82 27.24 4.06
CA PHE A 427 7.00 26.77 4.79
C PHE A 427 8.16 26.45 3.86
N ILE A 428 7.90 25.76 2.74
CA ILE A 428 8.91 25.40 1.73
C ILE A 428 9.58 26.66 1.19
N CYS A 429 8.80 27.67 0.77
CA CYS A 429 9.36 28.88 0.18
C CYS A 429 10.16 29.71 1.18
N ARG A 430 9.79 29.69 2.47
CA ARG A 430 10.54 30.37 3.53
C ARG A 430 11.82 29.64 3.92
N ALA A 431 11.76 28.31 4.05
CA ALA A 431 12.92 27.46 4.38
C ALA A 431 13.89 27.30 3.20
N LEU A 432 13.40 27.36 1.96
CA LEU A 432 14.18 27.14 0.74
C LEU A 432 13.96 28.31 -0.25
N PRO A 433 14.65 29.45 -0.04
CA PRO A 433 14.42 30.67 -0.81
C PRO A 433 14.74 30.57 -2.31
N SER A 434 15.42 29.51 -2.77
CA SER A 434 15.71 29.25 -4.20
C SER A 434 14.95 28.06 -4.79
N ALA A 435 14.05 27.41 -4.04
CA ALA A 435 13.30 26.27 -4.55
C ALA A 435 12.37 26.66 -5.72
N HIS A 436 12.35 25.82 -6.75
CA HIS A 436 11.45 25.97 -7.90
C HIS A 436 10.14 25.23 -7.65
N ILE A 437 9.00 25.86 -7.97
CA ILE A 437 7.68 25.27 -7.75
C ILE A 437 6.94 25.15 -9.08
N ILE A 438 6.52 23.93 -9.44
CA ILE A 438 5.67 23.67 -10.60
C ILE A 438 4.33 23.15 -10.09
N HIS A 439 3.26 23.88 -10.44
CA HIS A 439 1.89 23.51 -10.10
C HIS A 439 1.23 22.81 -11.27
N SER A 440 1.01 21.50 -11.15
CA SER A 440 0.27 20.70 -12.13
C SER A 440 -1.22 20.91 -11.97
N MET A 441 -1.85 21.43 -13.02
CA MET A 441 -3.29 21.69 -13.06
C MET A 441 -3.94 20.84 -14.14
N ARG A 442 -5.22 20.50 -13.97
CA ARG A 442 -6.00 19.74 -14.94
C ARG A 442 -7.45 20.22 -14.92
N ASP A 443 -8.20 19.97 -16.00
CA ASP A 443 -9.65 20.14 -16.01
C ASP A 443 -10.26 19.56 -14.70
N PRO A 444 -11.08 20.35 -13.97
CA PRO A 444 -11.59 19.93 -12.65
C PRO A 444 -12.34 18.59 -12.67
N MET A 445 -13.14 18.37 -13.72
CA MET A 445 -13.96 17.17 -13.87
C MET A 445 -13.09 15.95 -14.19
N ASP A 446 -12.13 16.09 -15.10
CA ASP A 446 -11.19 15.01 -15.41
C ASP A 446 -10.25 14.69 -14.25
N ALA A 447 -9.81 15.69 -13.48
CA ALA A 447 -9.01 15.49 -12.28
C ALA A 447 -9.79 14.67 -11.25
N CYS A 448 -11.02 15.09 -10.93
CA CYS A 448 -11.88 14.36 -9.99
C CYS A 448 -12.21 12.95 -10.51
N LEU A 449 -12.69 12.82 -11.75
CA LEU A 449 -13.02 11.51 -12.32
C LEU A 449 -11.80 10.55 -12.34
N SER A 450 -10.61 11.07 -12.61
CA SER A 450 -9.37 10.26 -12.61
C SER A 450 -8.97 9.75 -11.22
N ASN A 451 -9.42 10.41 -10.15
CA ASN A 451 -9.30 9.91 -8.78
C ASN A 451 -10.44 8.92 -8.47
N TYR A 452 -11.68 9.30 -8.77
CA TYR A 452 -12.89 8.52 -8.46
C TYR A 452 -12.93 7.13 -9.12
N THR A 453 -12.27 6.97 -10.28
CA THR A 453 -12.23 5.72 -11.05
C THR A 453 -11.08 4.79 -10.65
N ARG A 454 -10.32 5.13 -9.60
CA ARG A 454 -9.16 4.36 -9.15
C ARG A 454 -9.37 3.81 -7.73
N LEU A 455 -9.07 2.51 -7.58
CA LEU A 455 -8.82 1.92 -6.26
C LEU A 455 -7.36 2.21 -5.87
N PHE A 456 -7.16 3.12 -4.92
CA PHE A 456 -5.85 3.46 -4.38
C PHE A 456 -5.43 2.48 -3.27
N ASN A 457 -4.16 2.09 -3.30
CA ASN A 457 -3.51 1.37 -2.21
C ASN A 457 -3.07 2.31 -1.06
N GLU A 458 -2.98 3.61 -1.36
CA GLU A 458 -2.65 4.69 -0.42
C GLU A 458 -3.91 5.32 0.19
N ASN A 459 -3.71 6.08 1.27
CA ASN A 459 -4.77 6.85 1.93
C ASN A 459 -5.18 8.07 1.10
N MET A 460 -6.02 7.85 0.09
CA MET A 460 -6.71 8.88 -0.69
C MET A 460 -8.19 8.92 -0.30
N GLU A 461 -8.48 9.13 0.99
CA GLU A 461 -9.82 8.96 1.58
C GLU A 461 -10.90 9.80 0.89
N PHE A 462 -10.55 11.01 0.46
CA PHE A 462 -11.43 11.96 -0.23
C PHE A 462 -11.89 11.48 -1.61
N ALA A 463 -11.25 10.45 -2.21
CA ALA A 463 -11.49 10.05 -3.60
C ALA A 463 -12.76 9.21 -3.80
N TYR A 464 -13.36 8.69 -2.73
CA TYR A 464 -14.39 7.65 -2.79
C TYR A 464 -15.83 8.18 -2.61
N ASP A 465 -16.01 9.50 -2.61
CA ASP A 465 -17.31 10.17 -2.74
C ASP A 465 -17.16 11.39 -3.64
N LEU A 466 -18.05 11.57 -4.62
CA LEU A 466 -17.93 12.66 -5.60
C LEU A 466 -18.07 14.05 -4.95
N GLY A 467 -18.89 14.16 -3.90
CA GLY A 467 -19.09 15.42 -3.18
C GLY A 467 -17.86 15.78 -2.35
N GLU A 468 -17.36 14.84 -1.56
CA GLU A 468 -16.13 14.98 -0.77
C GLU A 468 -14.94 15.33 -1.67
N LEU A 469 -14.81 14.63 -2.80
CA LEU A 469 -13.76 14.85 -3.80
C LEU A 469 -13.82 16.25 -4.43
N GLY A 470 -15.01 16.71 -4.82
CA GLY A 470 -15.19 18.05 -5.38
C GLY A 470 -14.83 19.15 -4.37
N ARG A 471 -15.24 18.98 -3.10
CA ARG A 471 -14.88 19.94 -2.03
C ARG A 471 -13.39 19.91 -1.70
N TYR A 472 -12.75 18.74 -1.75
CA TYR A 472 -11.31 18.61 -1.63
C TYR A 472 -10.59 19.34 -2.77
N TYR A 473 -11.05 19.19 -4.02
CA TYR A 473 -10.50 19.90 -5.18
C TYR A 473 -10.56 21.43 -4.97
N ASN A 474 -11.72 21.96 -4.59
CA ASN A 474 -11.87 23.39 -4.31
C ASN A 474 -10.95 23.89 -3.20
N ARG A 475 -10.72 23.08 -2.15
CA ARG A 475 -9.77 23.39 -1.08
C ARG A 475 -8.33 23.48 -1.60
N CYS A 476 -7.92 22.54 -2.45
CA CYS A 476 -6.61 22.59 -3.11
C CYS A 476 -6.44 23.88 -3.90
N ILE A 477 -7.46 24.27 -4.68
CA ILE A 477 -7.44 25.50 -5.45
C ILE A 477 -7.37 26.74 -4.56
N GLN A 478 -8.17 26.80 -3.49
CA GLN A 478 -8.16 27.91 -2.54
C GLN A 478 -6.77 28.11 -1.91
N ILE A 479 -6.11 27.02 -1.51
CA ILE A 479 -4.76 27.06 -0.94
C ILE A 479 -3.75 27.53 -2.00
N MET A 480 -3.84 27.03 -3.24
CA MET A 480 -2.94 27.47 -4.32
C MET A 480 -3.12 28.93 -4.71
N GLN A 481 -4.35 29.44 -4.76
CA GLN A 481 -4.63 30.86 -4.98
C GLN A 481 -4.05 31.73 -3.86
N HIS A 482 -4.14 31.27 -2.62
CA HIS A 482 -3.49 31.94 -1.50
C HIS A 482 -1.97 32.03 -1.71
N TRP A 483 -1.30 30.93 -2.04
CA TRP A 483 0.14 30.94 -2.32
C TRP A 483 0.54 31.84 -3.49
N GLN A 484 -0.24 31.82 -4.58
CA GLN A 484 -0.04 32.71 -5.71
C GLN A 484 -0.14 34.20 -5.30
N SER A 485 -1.02 34.54 -4.36
CA SER A 485 -1.15 35.92 -3.86
C SER A 485 0.01 36.39 -2.98
N LEU A 486 0.78 35.46 -2.39
CA LEU A 486 1.90 35.78 -1.50
C LEU A 486 3.25 35.79 -2.21
N LEU A 487 3.40 34.93 -3.22
CA LEU A 487 4.67 34.66 -3.84
C LEU A 487 4.87 35.51 -5.10
N PRO A 488 6.12 35.85 -5.44
CA PRO A 488 6.45 36.45 -6.73
C PRO A 488 5.88 35.63 -7.91
N SER A 489 5.47 36.30 -8.99
CA SER A 489 4.80 35.65 -10.12
C SER A 489 5.66 34.62 -10.87
N ASP A 490 6.98 34.72 -10.75
CA ASP A 490 7.96 33.78 -11.32
C ASP A 490 8.27 32.60 -10.40
N ARG A 491 7.70 32.57 -9.18
CA ARG A 491 7.99 31.55 -8.17
C ARG A 491 7.26 30.24 -8.42
N ILE A 492 6.02 30.30 -8.91
CA ILE A 492 5.21 29.13 -9.25
C ILE A 492 4.95 29.13 -10.75
N LEU A 493 5.39 28.08 -11.44
CA LEU A 493 4.96 27.80 -12.80
C LEU A 493 3.65 27.01 -12.77
N HIS A 494 2.54 27.66 -13.14
CA HIS A 494 1.25 27.00 -13.34
C HIS A 494 1.22 26.30 -14.69
N LEU A 495 0.91 25.00 -14.68
CA LEU A 495 1.00 24.16 -15.88
C LEU A 495 -0.26 23.31 -16.06
N PRO A 496 -1.21 23.78 -16.90
CA PRO A 496 -2.37 23.01 -17.34
C PRO A 496 -1.98 21.75 -18.12
N TYR A 497 -2.54 20.60 -17.75
CA TYR A 497 -2.30 19.30 -18.36
C TYR A 497 -2.68 19.29 -19.85
N GLU A 498 -3.80 19.89 -20.22
CA GLU A 498 -4.27 19.96 -21.60
C GLU A 498 -3.31 20.75 -22.49
N GLN A 499 -2.59 21.74 -21.94
CA GLN A 499 -1.55 22.46 -22.69
C GLN A 499 -0.30 21.60 -22.89
N MET A 500 0.08 20.77 -21.91
CA MET A 500 1.14 19.78 -22.07
C MET A 500 0.80 18.77 -23.15
N VAL A 501 -0.45 18.31 -23.21
CA VAL A 501 -0.93 17.38 -24.25
C VAL A 501 -0.95 18.04 -25.62
N ALA A 502 -1.44 19.29 -25.71
CA ALA A 502 -1.60 20.00 -26.98
C ALA A 502 -0.27 20.47 -27.58
N ASN A 503 0.71 20.85 -26.77
CA ASN A 503 2.00 21.36 -27.23
C ASN A 503 3.14 21.02 -26.25
N LEU A 504 3.51 19.73 -26.22
CA LEU A 504 4.61 19.25 -25.38
C LEU A 504 5.94 19.98 -25.62
N PRO A 505 6.41 20.23 -26.87
CA PRO A 505 7.73 20.83 -27.09
C PRO A 505 7.93 22.19 -26.43
N ASP A 506 6.97 23.10 -26.57
CA ASP A 506 7.11 24.44 -26.01
C ASP A 506 6.93 24.43 -24.49
N ARG A 507 6.00 23.61 -23.98
CA ARG A 507 5.78 23.50 -22.53
C ARG A 507 6.93 22.81 -21.82
N ALA A 508 7.54 21.77 -22.40
CA ALA A 508 8.73 21.15 -21.86
C ALA A 508 9.90 22.15 -21.76
N ARG A 509 10.14 22.95 -22.81
CA ARG A 509 11.15 24.03 -22.77
C ARG A 509 10.86 25.06 -21.69
N GLN A 510 9.60 25.47 -21.53
CA GLN A 510 9.18 26.39 -20.48
C GLN A 510 9.49 25.86 -19.08
N ILE A 511 9.24 24.57 -18.83
CA ILE A 511 9.51 23.93 -17.54
C ILE A 511 11.03 23.87 -17.27
N ILE A 512 11.82 23.47 -18.26
CA ILE A 512 13.29 23.39 -18.14
C ILE A 512 13.91 24.77 -17.89
N ALA A 513 13.43 25.79 -18.59
CA ALA A 513 13.84 27.17 -18.36
C ALA A 513 13.44 27.66 -16.96
N HIS A 514 12.25 27.31 -16.47
CA HIS A 514 11.78 27.70 -15.13
C HIS A 514 12.68 27.16 -14.00
N ILE A 515 13.24 25.95 -14.18
CA ILE A 515 14.20 25.37 -13.23
C ILE A 515 15.65 25.81 -13.48
N GLY A 516 15.89 26.72 -14.43
CA GLY A 516 17.19 27.32 -14.69
C GLY A 516 18.21 26.37 -15.32
N LEU A 517 17.76 25.44 -16.17
CA LEU A 517 18.64 24.55 -16.95
C LEU A 517 18.57 24.86 -18.45
N ASN A 518 19.58 24.42 -19.18
CA ASN A 518 19.57 24.47 -20.65
C ASN A 518 18.64 23.40 -21.21
N TRP A 519 18.16 23.59 -22.44
CA TRP A 519 17.28 22.61 -23.09
C TRP A 519 18.04 21.33 -23.49
N ASP A 520 17.38 20.19 -23.32
CA ASP A 520 17.81 18.88 -23.83
C ASP A 520 16.63 18.15 -24.48
N ASP A 521 16.82 17.65 -25.71
CA ASP A 521 15.79 16.97 -26.50
C ASP A 521 15.29 15.66 -25.87
N ALA A 522 16.04 15.05 -24.95
CA ALA A 522 15.62 13.87 -24.20
C ALA A 522 14.31 14.10 -23.44
N CYS A 523 14.01 15.35 -23.05
CA CYS A 523 12.76 15.73 -22.39
C CYS A 523 11.50 15.41 -23.24
N LEU A 524 11.60 15.37 -24.57
CA LEU A 524 10.49 15.02 -25.46
C LEU A 524 10.26 13.52 -25.55
N LYS A 525 11.28 12.72 -25.23
CA LYS A 525 11.25 11.26 -25.22
C LYS A 525 11.08 10.72 -23.81
N PHE A 526 10.32 11.43 -22.97
CA PHE A 526 10.12 11.10 -21.55
C PHE A 526 9.66 9.65 -21.31
N TYR A 527 8.94 9.06 -22.26
CA TYR A 527 8.43 7.69 -22.19
C TYR A 527 9.52 6.61 -22.37
N GLU A 528 10.70 6.98 -22.86
CA GLU A 528 11.86 6.08 -22.99
C GLU A 528 12.70 6.01 -21.71
N ASN A 529 12.55 6.99 -20.80
CA ASN A 529 13.21 6.99 -19.51
C ASN A 529 12.82 5.71 -18.75
N ARG A 530 13.79 4.98 -18.18
CA ARG A 530 13.55 3.70 -17.49
C ARG A 530 13.56 3.80 -15.96
N ARG A 531 13.69 5.00 -15.40
CA ARG A 531 13.66 5.21 -13.94
C ARG A 531 12.37 4.62 -13.34
N PRO A 532 12.41 3.98 -12.16
CA PRO A 532 11.19 3.57 -11.44
C PRO A 532 10.23 4.74 -11.20
N ILE A 533 8.91 4.50 -11.37
CA ILE A 533 7.86 5.53 -11.24
C ILE A 533 6.77 5.04 -10.28
N ARG A 534 6.86 5.43 -9.02
CA ARG A 534 5.88 5.05 -8.00
C ARG A 534 4.67 5.98 -8.04
N THR A 535 3.65 5.59 -8.79
CA THR A 535 2.36 6.31 -8.84
C THR A 535 1.30 5.50 -9.59
N ALA A 536 0.02 5.72 -9.25
CA ALA A 536 -1.12 5.21 -10.00
C ALA A 536 -1.19 5.66 -11.49
N SER A 537 -0.29 6.55 -11.93
CA SER A 537 -0.19 7.05 -13.31
C SER A 537 0.92 6.41 -14.16
N VAL A 538 1.68 5.45 -13.63
CA VAL A 538 2.87 4.86 -14.29
C VAL A 538 2.60 4.39 -15.73
N ALA A 539 1.53 3.63 -15.96
CA ALA A 539 1.21 3.11 -17.28
C ALA A 539 0.90 4.21 -18.33
N GLN A 540 0.51 5.40 -17.87
CA GLN A 540 0.17 6.54 -18.73
C GLN A 540 1.43 7.24 -19.24
N VAL A 541 2.46 7.36 -18.40
CA VAL A 541 3.69 8.10 -18.72
C VAL A 541 4.77 7.24 -19.38
N ARG A 542 4.56 5.92 -19.46
CA ARG A 542 5.37 4.97 -20.23
C ARG A 542 4.98 4.89 -21.72
N LYS A 543 4.15 5.82 -22.19
CA LYS A 543 3.69 5.94 -23.57
C LYS A 543 3.95 7.36 -24.08
N PRO A 544 4.13 7.55 -25.40
CA PRO A 544 4.07 8.88 -26.01
C PRO A 544 2.81 9.64 -25.58
N ILE A 545 2.90 10.98 -25.55
CA ILE A 545 1.79 11.85 -25.15
C ILE A 545 0.54 11.53 -25.97
N TYR A 546 -0.61 11.46 -25.32
CA TYR A 546 -1.89 11.11 -25.95
C TYR A 546 -3.03 11.94 -25.38
N ALA A 547 -4.10 12.12 -26.16
CA ALA A 547 -5.20 13.02 -25.82
C ALA A 547 -6.46 12.33 -25.26
N THR A 548 -6.49 11.00 -25.18
CA THR A 548 -7.69 10.23 -24.76
C THR A 548 -8.11 10.49 -23.30
N SER A 549 -7.23 11.05 -22.48
CA SER A 549 -7.51 11.44 -21.09
C SER A 549 -8.14 12.85 -20.98
N VAL A 550 -8.14 13.64 -22.04
CA VAL A 550 -8.66 15.01 -22.08
C VAL A 550 -10.14 15.00 -22.45
N GLY A 551 -10.98 15.55 -21.58
CA GLY A 551 -12.43 15.55 -21.72
C GLY A 551 -13.07 14.16 -21.53
N ARG A 552 -12.38 13.22 -20.88
CA ARG A 552 -12.89 11.85 -20.64
C ARG A 552 -14.21 11.89 -19.87
N TRP A 553 -14.38 12.85 -18.95
CA TRP A 553 -15.60 13.00 -18.17
C TRP A 553 -16.88 13.19 -19.00
N ARG A 554 -16.76 13.70 -20.23
CA ARG A 554 -17.92 14.03 -21.09
C ARG A 554 -18.76 12.82 -21.45
N ILE A 555 -18.18 11.60 -21.47
CA ILE A 555 -18.94 10.37 -21.75
C ILE A 555 -20.04 10.10 -20.71
N TYR A 556 -19.91 10.66 -19.51
CA TYR A 556 -20.88 10.52 -18.44
C TYR A 556 -21.99 11.59 -18.48
N GLY A 557 -21.76 12.70 -19.20
CA GLY A 557 -22.72 13.80 -19.36
C GLY A 557 -23.30 14.30 -18.03
N GLU A 558 -24.61 14.54 -18.03
CA GLU A 558 -25.39 15.02 -16.87
C GLU A 558 -25.29 14.13 -15.62
N ARG A 559 -24.81 12.88 -15.74
CA ARG A 559 -24.68 11.99 -14.57
C ARG A 559 -23.62 12.44 -13.57
N LEU A 560 -22.71 13.34 -13.98
CA LEU A 560 -21.72 13.99 -13.11
C LEU A 560 -22.10 15.42 -12.75
N GLN A 561 -23.34 15.86 -13.00
CA GLN A 561 -23.76 17.25 -12.77
C GLN A 561 -23.53 17.70 -11.32
N SER A 562 -23.80 16.84 -10.33
CA SER A 562 -23.56 17.16 -8.92
C SER A 562 -22.10 17.46 -8.59
N LEU A 563 -21.15 16.80 -9.26
CA LEU A 563 -19.73 17.12 -9.12
C LEU A 563 -19.41 18.45 -9.80
N ARG A 564 -19.95 18.65 -11.01
CA ARG A 564 -19.78 19.86 -11.81
C ARG A 564 -20.29 21.11 -11.08
N ASP A 565 -21.41 21.00 -10.38
CA ASP A 565 -21.96 22.08 -9.55
C ASP A 565 -21.02 22.47 -8.40
N ILE A 566 -20.19 21.54 -7.93
CA ILE A 566 -19.20 21.80 -6.87
C ILE A 566 -17.94 22.44 -7.44
N VAL A 567 -17.36 21.87 -8.50
CA VAL A 567 -16.01 22.26 -8.99
C VAL A 567 -16.02 23.35 -10.07
N GLY A 568 -17.16 23.61 -10.70
CA GLY A 568 -17.31 24.62 -11.77
C GLY A 568 -16.95 24.11 -13.17
N ASN A 569 -16.98 25.03 -14.15
CA ASN A 569 -16.86 24.74 -15.58
C ASN A 569 -15.49 24.96 -16.20
N ASP A 570 -14.62 25.72 -15.53
CA ASP A 570 -13.35 26.18 -16.10
C ASP A 570 -12.19 25.90 -15.14
N TYR A 571 -10.98 25.99 -15.70
CA TYR A 571 -9.79 26.19 -14.89
C TYR A 571 -10.03 27.32 -13.88
N PRO A 572 -9.59 27.16 -12.62
CA PRO A 572 -9.86 28.17 -11.62
C PRO A 572 -9.39 29.54 -12.08
N HIS A 573 -10.32 30.50 -12.14
CA HIS A 573 -10.01 31.87 -12.51
C HIS A 573 -8.86 32.40 -11.64
N GLY A 574 -7.86 33.03 -12.29
CA GLY A 574 -6.70 33.66 -11.64
C GLY A 574 -5.41 32.82 -11.60
N LEU A 575 -5.46 31.49 -11.74
CA LEU A 575 -4.26 30.64 -11.75
C LEU A 575 -3.65 30.43 -13.15
N THR A 576 -4.44 30.64 -14.20
CA THR A 576 -3.97 30.66 -15.59
C THR A 576 -4.11 32.09 -16.12
N GLY A 577 -3.02 32.84 -16.07
CA GLY A 577 -2.89 34.15 -16.72
C GLY A 577 -2.68 34.02 -18.22
#